data_AF-A0A1Q3ATD6-F1
#
_entry.id   AF-A0A1Q3ATD6-F1
#
_cell.length_a   1.000
_cell.length_b   1.000
_cell.length_c   1.000
_cell.angle_alpha   90.00
_cell.angle_beta   90.00
_cell.angle_gamma   90.00
#
_symmetry.space_group_name_H-M   'P 1'
#
loop_
_entity.id
_entity.type
_entity.pdbx_description
1 polymer ?
#
loop_
_entity_poly.entity_id
_entity_poly.type
_entity_poly.pdbx_seq_one_letter_code
_entity_poly.pdbx_strand_id
1 'polypeptide(L)'
;LIFLMHHIDDGLKYEYLTVENPLKLWQNLNDRFEHLKAVVLPNALNDWSQLRFQDFKTVLEYNSTLFKIVSQLKICGEVITEDMLLEKTYRTFHASNMLLQQQYRLHGFTKYHELIGSLLIAEQNNELLLQNHESRPTGSAPLPEVNATSSDFRGRGRGRGRGRGRGHGSGRNQNFLGPRNNNSMKWKNLDTKQRQKWRNPGQSSKDEQTQNKKGNCNRCGMEGHWYRACRTVKH
;
A
#
# COMPACT_ATOMS: atom_id res chain seq x y z
N LEU A 1 21.74 -32.78 -30.08
CA LEU A 1 22.85 -32.57 -29.11
C LEU A 1 23.16 -31.08 -28.95
N ILE A 2 23.54 -30.40 -30.04
CA ILE A 2 23.96 -28.98 -30.06
C ILE A 2 22.94 -28.06 -29.36
N PHE A 3 21.64 -28.23 -29.63
CA PHE A 3 20.59 -27.41 -29.00
C PHE A 3 20.56 -27.55 -27.47
N LEU A 4 20.56 -28.78 -26.94
CA LEU A 4 20.59 -29.02 -25.49
C LEU A 4 21.88 -28.45 -24.88
N MET A 5 23.02 -28.72 -25.51
CA MET A 5 24.32 -28.27 -25.03
C MET A 5 24.49 -26.74 -25.06
N HIS A 6 23.73 -26.03 -25.90
CA HIS A 6 23.76 -24.58 -25.96
C HIS A 6 23.04 -23.93 -24.78
N HIS A 7 21.96 -24.54 -24.29
CA HIS A 7 21.04 -23.95 -23.32
C HIS A 7 21.19 -24.45 -21.88
N ILE A 8 21.99 -25.49 -21.64
CA ILE A 8 22.31 -25.91 -20.28
C ILE A 8 23.41 -25.03 -19.66
N ASP A 9 23.48 -25.03 -18.33
CA ASP A 9 24.52 -24.32 -17.58
C ASP A 9 25.94 -24.79 -17.95
N ASP A 10 26.92 -23.89 -17.96
CA ASP A 10 28.29 -24.21 -18.37
C ASP A 10 28.92 -25.32 -17.49
N GLY A 11 28.61 -25.35 -16.19
CA GLY A 11 29.06 -26.43 -15.30
C GLY A 11 28.52 -27.79 -15.74
N LEU A 12 27.25 -27.85 -16.14
CA LEU A 12 26.64 -29.06 -16.69
C LEU A 12 27.21 -29.44 -18.06
N LYS A 13 27.59 -28.47 -18.89
CA LYS A 13 28.26 -28.76 -20.17
C LYS A 13 29.53 -29.55 -19.94
N TYR A 14 30.40 -29.08 -19.03
CA TYR A 14 31.67 -29.74 -18.73
C TYR A 14 31.48 -31.19 -18.25
N GLU A 15 30.50 -31.45 -17.38
CA GLU A 15 30.21 -32.80 -16.87
C GLU A 15 29.71 -33.77 -17.95
N TYR A 16 28.99 -33.26 -18.95
CA TYR A 16 28.38 -34.09 -20.01
C TYR A 16 29.04 -33.95 -21.39
N LEU A 17 30.25 -33.39 -21.48
CA LEU A 17 31.01 -33.21 -22.74
C LEU A 17 31.18 -34.51 -23.53
N THR A 18 31.30 -35.65 -22.84
CA THR A 18 31.54 -36.97 -23.45
C THR A 18 30.26 -37.68 -23.86
N VAL A 19 29.07 -37.13 -23.55
CA VAL A 19 27.79 -37.74 -23.90
C VAL A 19 27.38 -37.31 -25.31
N GLU A 20 27.69 -38.14 -26.30
CA GLU A 20 27.38 -37.88 -27.71
C GLU A 20 25.89 -38.12 -28.05
N ASN A 21 25.23 -39.01 -27.31
CA ASN A 21 23.83 -39.37 -27.56
C ASN A 21 22.88 -38.34 -26.90
N PRO A 22 22.06 -37.60 -27.67
CA PRO A 22 21.13 -36.62 -27.13
C PRO A 22 20.07 -37.20 -26.18
N LEU A 23 19.60 -38.42 -26.45
CA LEU A 23 18.61 -39.10 -25.60
C LEU A 23 19.21 -39.41 -24.24
N LYS A 24 20.44 -39.92 -24.22
CA LYS A 24 21.17 -40.23 -22.98
C LYS A 24 21.46 -38.96 -22.18
N LEU A 25 21.85 -37.87 -22.85
CA LEU A 25 22.04 -36.57 -22.22
C LEU A 25 20.75 -36.08 -21.54
N TRP A 26 19.63 -36.15 -22.28
CA TRP A 26 18.33 -35.76 -21.75
C TRP A 26 17.92 -36.60 -20.53
N GLN A 27 18.06 -37.92 -20.59
CA GLN A 27 17.75 -38.82 -19.46
C GLN A 27 18.59 -38.47 -18.23
N ASN A 28 19.91 -38.30 -18.39
CA ASN A 28 20.79 -37.92 -17.28
C ASN A 28 20.41 -36.58 -16.65
N LEU A 29 20.09 -35.58 -17.48
CA LEU A 29 19.64 -34.26 -17.00
C LEU A 29 18.31 -34.36 -16.27
N ASN A 30 17.37 -35.14 -16.80
CA ASN A 30 16.08 -35.37 -16.19
C ASN A 30 16.22 -36.07 -14.83
N ASP A 31 17.01 -37.14 -14.75
CA ASP A 31 17.25 -37.87 -13.50
C ASP A 31 17.85 -36.96 -12.42
N ARG A 32 18.85 -36.14 -12.78
CA ARG A 32 19.41 -35.15 -11.85
C ARG A 32 18.37 -34.12 -11.42
N PHE A 33 17.54 -33.64 -12.33
CA PHE A 33 16.49 -32.68 -12.02
C PHE A 33 15.42 -33.30 -11.10
N GLU A 34 15.02 -34.55 -11.31
CA GLU A 34 14.12 -35.27 -10.41
C GLU A 34 14.72 -35.42 -9.00
N HIS A 35 16.02 -35.71 -8.88
CA HIS A 35 16.70 -35.68 -7.59
C HIS A 35 16.70 -34.29 -6.94
N LEU A 36 16.90 -33.22 -7.73
CA LEU A 36 16.82 -31.85 -7.22
C LEU A 36 15.42 -31.51 -6.70
N LYS A 37 14.35 -31.93 -7.38
CA LYS A 37 12.97 -31.74 -6.89
C LYS A 37 12.76 -32.36 -5.52
N ALA A 38 13.33 -33.55 -5.26
CA ALA A 38 13.21 -34.23 -3.97
C ALA A 38 13.80 -33.41 -2.80
N VAL A 39 14.79 -32.55 -3.07
CA VAL A 39 15.39 -31.64 -2.08
C VAL A 39 14.68 -30.29 -2.04
N VAL A 40 14.30 -29.74 -3.19
CA VAL A 40 13.68 -28.41 -3.31
C VAL A 40 12.25 -28.41 -2.78
N LEU A 41 11.47 -29.45 -3.07
CA LEU A 41 10.06 -29.54 -2.69
C LEU A 41 9.82 -29.40 -1.17
N PRO A 42 10.47 -30.18 -0.27
CA PRO A 42 10.24 -30.04 1.17
C PRO A 42 10.62 -28.65 1.68
N ASN A 43 11.68 -28.04 1.15
CA ASN A 43 12.08 -26.69 1.52
C ASN A 43 11.04 -25.66 1.08
N ALA A 44 10.58 -25.73 -0.18
CA ALA A 44 9.57 -24.82 -0.71
C ALA A 44 8.23 -24.97 0.02
N LEU A 45 7.83 -26.18 0.41
CA LEU A 45 6.64 -26.41 1.24
C LEU A 45 6.79 -25.82 2.64
N ASN A 46 7.97 -25.95 3.24
CA ASN A 46 8.26 -25.33 4.53
C ASN A 46 8.21 -23.79 4.41
N ASP A 47 8.89 -23.21 3.44
CA ASP A 47 8.88 -21.75 3.18
C ASP A 47 7.47 -21.26 2.90
N TRP A 48 6.69 -22.00 2.11
CA TRP A 48 5.28 -21.72 1.91
C TRP A 48 4.56 -21.71 3.25
N SER A 49 4.66 -22.76 4.05
CA SER A 49 3.96 -22.86 5.34
C SER A 49 4.29 -21.71 6.30
N GLN A 50 5.57 -21.33 6.38
CA GLN A 50 6.11 -20.34 7.32
C GLN A 50 5.98 -18.89 6.83
N LEU A 51 5.59 -18.66 5.58
CA LEU A 51 5.41 -17.33 5.03
C LEU A 51 4.42 -16.50 5.87
N ARG A 52 4.86 -15.34 6.37
CA ARG A 52 4.03 -14.38 7.11
C ARG A 52 4.23 -12.97 6.57
N PHE A 53 3.15 -12.19 6.52
CA PHE A 53 3.18 -10.84 5.96
C PHE A 53 4.04 -9.89 6.80
N GLN A 54 4.06 -10.09 8.12
CA GLN A 54 4.81 -9.28 9.09
C GLN A 54 6.34 -9.38 8.97
N ASP A 55 6.84 -10.42 8.30
CA ASP A 55 8.29 -10.64 8.15
C ASP A 55 8.88 -9.74 7.04
N PHE A 56 8.04 -8.98 6.35
CA PHE A 56 8.40 -8.07 5.26
C PHE A 56 8.10 -6.63 5.62
N LYS A 57 8.95 -5.72 5.13
CA LYS A 57 8.74 -4.28 5.35
C LYS A 57 7.71 -3.71 4.40
N THR A 58 7.64 -4.26 3.18
CA THR A 58 6.72 -3.78 2.14
C THR A 58 5.89 -4.90 1.52
N VAL A 59 4.72 -4.53 0.99
CA VAL A 59 3.85 -5.44 0.23
C VAL A 59 4.61 -6.02 -0.98
N LEU A 60 5.50 -5.25 -1.60
CA LEU A 60 6.28 -5.68 -2.77
C LEU A 60 7.29 -6.78 -2.42
N GLU A 61 7.99 -6.66 -1.28
CA GLU A 61 8.92 -7.69 -0.80
C GLU A 61 8.19 -9.00 -0.50
N TYR A 62 7.05 -8.92 0.19
CA TYR A 62 6.18 -10.07 0.42
C TYR A 62 5.77 -10.72 -0.91
N ASN A 63 5.31 -9.92 -1.87
CA ASN A 63 4.85 -10.44 -3.16
C ASN A 63 5.97 -11.15 -3.92
N SER A 64 7.16 -10.57 -3.92
CA SER A 64 8.35 -11.14 -4.57
C SER A 64 8.73 -12.49 -3.96
N THR A 65 8.76 -12.60 -2.63
CA THR A 65 9.10 -13.84 -1.95
C THR A 65 8.02 -14.92 -2.13
N LEU A 66 6.74 -14.56 -2.05
CA LEU A 66 5.64 -15.47 -2.37
C LEU A 66 5.81 -16.06 -3.77
N PHE A 67 6.09 -15.26 -4.78
CA PHE A 67 6.27 -15.77 -6.15
C PHE A 67 7.54 -16.60 -6.34
N LYS A 68 8.62 -16.33 -5.60
CA LYS A 68 9.80 -17.21 -5.58
C LYS A 68 9.44 -18.61 -5.09
N ILE A 69 8.71 -18.70 -3.97
CA ILE A 69 8.24 -19.97 -3.41
C ILE A 69 7.29 -20.68 -4.39
N VAL A 70 6.30 -19.96 -4.91
CA VAL A 70 5.34 -20.51 -5.89
C VAL A 70 6.04 -21.03 -7.14
N SER A 71 7.09 -20.37 -7.60
CA SER A 71 7.89 -20.83 -8.75
C SER A 71 8.60 -22.15 -8.44
N GLN A 72 9.19 -22.28 -7.26
CA GLN A 72 9.82 -23.54 -6.83
C GLN A 72 8.80 -24.68 -6.71
N LEU A 73 7.63 -24.42 -6.12
CA LEU A 73 6.55 -25.40 -6.01
C LEU A 73 6.09 -25.87 -7.40
N LYS A 74 5.85 -24.93 -8.33
CA LYS A 74 5.46 -25.25 -9.71
C LYS A 74 6.52 -26.06 -10.46
N ILE A 75 7.80 -25.74 -10.28
CA ILE A 75 8.92 -26.50 -10.86
C ILE A 75 8.95 -27.94 -10.31
N CYS A 76 8.54 -28.13 -9.06
CA CYS A 76 8.41 -29.45 -8.43
C CYS A 76 7.12 -30.20 -8.81
N GLY A 77 6.26 -29.61 -9.65
CA GLY A 77 5.01 -30.24 -10.11
C GLY A 77 3.78 -29.92 -9.27
N GLU A 78 3.88 -29.04 -8.27
CA GLU A 78 2.74 -28.63 -7.45
C GLU A 78 1.82 -27.66 -8.20
N VAL A 79 0.52 -27.91 -8.12
CA VAL A 79 -0.50 -27.06 -8.74
C VAL A 79 -0.90 -25.96 -7.77
N ILE A 80 -0.47 -24.73 -8.06
CA ILE A 80 -0.85 -23.54 -7.27
C ILE A 80 -1.90 -22.73 -8.02
N THR A 81 -3.12 -22.67 -7.46
CA THR A 81 -4.26 -21.92 -8.03
C THR A 81 -4.35 -20.50 -7.47
N GLU A 82 -5.15 -19.64 -8.12
CA GLU A 82 -5.43 -18.28 -7.65
C GLU A 82 -6.02 -18.28 -6.22
N ASP A 83 -6.99 -19.16 -5.95
CA ASP A 83 -7.62 -19.28 -4.64
C ASP A 83 -6.61 -19.66 -3.55
N MET A 84 -5.64 -20.53 -3.87
CA MET A 84 -4.56 -20.87 -2.93
C MET A 84 -3.69 -19.67 -2.61
N LEU A 85 -3.35 -18.83 -3.61
CA LEU A 85 -2.59 -17.60 -3.38
C LEU A 85 -3.38 -16.62 -2.49
N LEU A 86 -4.66 -16.40 -2.82
CA LEU A 86 -5.55 -15.52 -2.07
C LEU A 86 -5.68 -15.99 -0.61
N GLU A 87 -6.08 -17.24 -0.40
CA GLU A 87 -6.22 -17.82 0.94
C GLU A 87 -4.90 -17.81 1.70
N LYS A 88 -3.78 -18.08 1.02
CA LYS A 88 -2.47 -18.01 1.64
C LYS A 88 -2.20 -16.61 2.14
N THR A 89 -2.36 -15.59 1.30
CA THR A 89 -2.12 -14.20 1.68
C THR A 89 -3.02 -13.75 2.82
N TYR A 90 -4.31 -14.10 2.80
CA TYR A 90 -5.18 -13.82 3.93
C TYR A 90 -4.69 -14.47 5.24
N ARG A 91 -4.19 -15.70 5.19
CA ARG A 91 -3.70 -16.39 6.39
C ARG A 91 -2.37 -15.84 6.90
N THR A 92 -1.62 -15.12 6.06
CA THR A 92 -0.34 -14.52 6.45
C THR A 92 -0.45 -13.22 7.26
N PHE A 93 -1.65 -12.62 7.37
CA PHE A 93 -1.87 -11.43 8.20
C PHE A 93 -1.65 -11.73 9.68
N HIS A 94 -1.04 -10.78 10.40
CA HIS A 94 -0.90 -10.86 11.85
C HIS A 94 -2.26 -10.77 12.56
N ALA A 95 -2.39 -11.36 13.75
CA ALA A 95 -3.63 -11.40 14.52
C ALA A 95 -4.22 -10.01 14.81
N SER A 96 -3.38 -8.99 15.00
CA SER A 96 -3.84 -7.60 15.16
C SER A 96 -4.56 -7.05 13.93
N ASN A 97 -4.32 -7.63 12.76
CA ASN A 97 -4.88 -7.21 11.48
C ASN A 97 -6.06 -8.09 11.05
N MET A 98 -6.66 -8.85 11.98
CA MET A 98 -7.80 -9.73 11.72
C MET A 98 -8.99 -9.00 11.07
N LEU A 99 -9.28 -7.76 11.48
CA LEU A 99 -10.36 -6.96 10.87
C LEU A 99 -10.04 -6.59 9.42
N LEU A 100 -8.80 -6.17 9.15
CA LEU A 100 -8.35 -5.84 7.79
C LEU A 100 -8.40 -7.07 6.87
N GLN A 101 -7.95 -8.21 7.39
CA GLN A 101 -8.05 -9.50 6.70
C GLN A 101 -9.52 -9.82 6.33
N GLN A 102 -10.45 -9.65 7.27
CA GLN A 102 -11.88 -9.86 7.01
C GLN A 102 -12.43 -8.90 5.97
N GLN A 103 -12.03 -7.62 5.99
CA GLN A 103 -12.43 -6.63 4.99
C GLN A 103 -12.01 -7.03 3.58
N TYR A 104 -10.76 -7.45 3.39
CA TYR A 104 -10.29 -7.89 2.07
C TYR A 104 -10.94 -9.21 1.62
N ARG A 105 -11.26 -10.13 2.54
CA ARG A 105 -12.04 -11.33 2.22
C ARG A 105 -13.44 -10.99 1.72
N LEU A 106 -14.12 -10.04 2.37
CA LEU A 106 -15.46 -9.59 1.97
C LEU A 106 -15.46 -8.86 0.63
N HIS A 107 -14.33 -8.31 0.19
CA HIS A 107 -14.19 -7.72 -1.13
C HIS A 107 -14.33 -8.76 -2.26
N GLY A 108 -14.07 -10.04 -1.98
CA GLY A 108 -14.35 -11.13 -2.92
C GLY A 108 -13.45 -11.13 -4.16
N PHE A 109 -12.14 -10.87 -4.01
CA PHE A 109 -11.19 -10.98 -5.11
C PHE A 109 -11.19 -12.37 -5.73
N THR A 110 -11.10 -12.43 -7.06
CA THR A 110 -11.01 -13.71 -7.81
C THR A 110 -9.63 -13.95 -8.38
N LYS A 111 -8.82 -12.90 -8.46
CA LYS A 111 -7.45 -12.94 -8.96
C LYS A 111 -6.50 -12.37 -7.92
N TYR A 112 -5.37 -13.04 -7.72
CA TYR A 112 -4.36 -12.62 -6.76
C TYR A 112 -3.83 -11.20 -7.05
N HIS A 113 -3.68 -10.84 -8.34
CA HIS A 113 -3.18 -9.52 -8.72
C HIS A 113 -4.10 -8.36 -8.28
N GLU A 114 -5.40 -8.60 -8.12
CA GLU A 114 -6.36 -7.59 -7.62
C GLU A 114 -6.18 -7.35 -6.12
N LEU A 115 -5.97 -8.43 -5.36
CA LEU A 115 -5.68 -8.36 -3.93
C LEU A 115 -4.35 -7.63 -3.69
N ILE A 116 -3.28 -8.04 -4.36
CA ILE A 116 -1.97 -7.42 -4.15
C ILE A 116 -1.95 -5.96 -4.61
N GLY A 117 -2.64 -5.63 -5.70
CA GLY A 117 -2.81 -4.24 -6.14
C GLY A 117 -3.52 -3.38 -5.10
N SER A 118 -4.57 -3.91 -4.48
CA SER A 118 -5.29 -3.22 -3.39
C SER A 118 -4.42 -3.01 -2.16
N LEU A 119 -3.62 -4.01 -1.78
CA LEU A 119 -2.67 -3.91 -0.67
C LEU A 119 -1.59 -2.85 -0.94
N LEU A 120 -1.04 -2.80 -2.16
CA LEU A 120 -0.06 -1.78 -2.56
C LEU A 120 -0.63 -0.36 -2.50
N ILE A 121 -1.87 -0.16 -2.98
CA ILE A 121 -2.54 1.13 -2.88
C ILE A 121 -2.76 1.53 -1.42
N ALA A 122 -3.18 0.58 -0.57
CA ALA A 122 -3.38 0.83 0.85
C ALA A 122 -2.07 1.18 1.57
N GLU A 123 -0.97 0.49 1.27
CA GLU A 123 0.38 0.80 1.78
C GLU A 123 0.78 2.22 1.41
N GLN A 124 0.67 2.60 0.14
CA GLN A 124 1.02 3.95 -0.32
C GLN A 124 0.14 5.03 0.33
N ASN A 125 -1.16 4.78 0.48
CA ASN A 125 -2.06 5.71 1.16
C ASN A 125 -1.69 5.89 2.63
N ASN A 126 -1.29 4.82 3.32
CA ASN A 126 -0.85 4.89 4.72
C ASN A 126 0.46 5.68 4.85
N GLU A 127 1.42 5.49 3.94
CA GLU A 127 2.66 6.29 3.91
C GLU A 127 2.35 7.78 3.73
N LEU A 128 1.45 8.14 2.81
CA LEU A 128 1.03 9.53 2.61
C LEU A 128 0.32 10.10 3.84
N LEU A 129 -0.52 9.30 4.53
CA LEU A 129 -1.18 9.73 5.75
C LEU A 129 -0.17 10.03 6.88
N LEU A 130 0.87 9.21 7.02
CA LEU A 130 1.94 9.44 7.98
C LEU A 130 2.74 10.71 7.65
N GLN A 131 3.11 10.91 6.37
CA GLN A 131 3.79 12.12 5.92
C GLN A 131 2.94 13.39 6.14
N ASN A 132 1.61 13.31 5.94
CA ASN A 132 0.70 14.43 6.20
C ASN A 132 0.64 14.79 7.69
N HIS A 133 0.72 13.79 8.57
CA HIS A 133 0.80 14.03 10.01
C HIS A 133 2.12 14.71 10.40
N GLU A 134 3.23 14.23 9.87
CA GLU A 134 4.58 14.77 10.15
C GLU A 134 4.83 16.15 9.54
N SER A 135 4.25 16.45 8.37
CA SER A 135 4.39 17.74 7.69
C SER A 135 3.57 18.86 8.32
N ARG A 136 2.67 18.54 9.27
CA ARG A 136 1.95 19.56 10.03
C ARG A 136 2.86 20.07 11.16
N PRO A 137 3.28 21.35 11.16
CA PRO A 137 3.92 21.89 12.35
C PRO A 137 2.90 21.84 13.50
N THR A 138 3.27 21.13 14.58
CA THR A 138 2.58 21.19 15.87
C THR A 138 2.58 22.65 16.32
N GLY A 139 1.49 23.38 16.07
CA GLY A 139 1.40 24.81 16.36
C GLY A 139 0.88 25.71 15.22
N SER A 140 0.26 25.19 14.16
CA SER A 140 -0.62 26.04 13.35
C SER A 140 -1.73 26.56 14.27
N ALA A 141 -1.65 27.83 14.66
CA ALA A 141 -2.64 28.48 15.50
C ALA A 141 -4.05 28.15 14.98
N PRO A 142 -5.04 27.92 15.87
CA PRO A 142 -6.43 27.93 15.44
C PRO A 142 -6.62 29.20 14.62
N LEU A 143 -7.25 29.09 13.44
CA LEU A 143 -7.68 30.28 12.71
C LEU A 143 -8.39 31.18 13.73
N PRO A 144 -8.00 32.46 13.88
CA PRO A 144 -8.64 33.31 14.87
C PRO A 144 -10.14 33.27 14.56
N GLU A 145 -10.91 32.85 15.54
CA GLU A 145 -12.36 32.85 15.46
C GLU A 145 -12.77 34.32 15.32
N VAL A 146 -12.97 34.78 14.08
CA VAL A 146 -13.40 36.14 13.77
C VAL A 146 -14.90 36.25 14.07
N ASN A 147 -15.24 36.11 15.35
CA ASN A 147 -16.51 36.54 15.93
C ASN A 147 -16.20 37.45 17.13
N ALA A 148 -15.27 38.39 16.95
CA ALA A 148 -15.18 39.56 17.81
C ALA A 148 -16.17 40.61 17.28
N THR A 149 -17.45 40.46 17.61
CA THR A 149 -18.35 41.61 17.64
C THR A 149 -17.80 42.58 18.69
N SER A 150 -17.05 43.58 18.21
CA SER A 150 -16.87 44.84 18.89
C SER A 150 -18.24 45.41 19.22
N SER A 151 -18.60 45.42 20.50
CA SER A 151 -19.64 46.30 20.99
C SER A 151 -19.09 47.05 22.19
N ASP A 152 -18.56 48.24 21.90
CA ASP A 152 -18.31 49.29 22.87
C ASP A 152 -19.63 49.65 23.57
N PHE A 153 -19.87 49.08 24.75
CA PHE A 153 -20.84 49.64 25.69
C PHE A 153 -20.17 49.89 27.04
N ARG A 154 -19.96 51.18 27.30
CA ARG A 154 -19.69 51.78 28.60
C ARG A 154 -20.76 51.30 29.59
N GLY A 155 -20.33 50.76 30.73
CA GLY A 155 -21.25 50.39 31.81
C GLY A 155 -20.54 50.17 33.14
N ARG A 156 -20.39 51.26 33.91
CA ARG A 156 -20.01 51.25 35.34
C ARG A 156 -21.01 50.43 36.15
N GLY A 157 -20.54 49.66 37.14
CA GLY A 157 -21.41 49.28 38.27
C GLY A 157 -20.97 48.04 39.04
N ARG A 158 -20.15 48.24 40.08
CA ARG A 158 -19.97 47.27 41.16
C ARG A 158 -21.28 47.17 41.95
N GLY A 159 -21.94 46.01 41.95
CA GLY A 159 -23.12 45.74 42.77
C GLY A 159 -22.99 44.41 43.49
N ARG A 160 -22.55 44.44 44.76
CA ARG A 160 -22.69 43.33 45.70
C ARG A 160 -24.14 43.30 46.18
N GLY A 161 -24.84 42.18 45.98
CA GLY A 161 -26.18 41.97 46.52
C GLY A 161 -26.37 40.51 46.92
N ARG A 162 -26.15 40.22 48.21
CA ARG A 162 -26.59 38.97 48.85
C ARG A 162 -28.09 39.07 49.11
N GLY A 163 -28.87 38.12 48.60
CA GLY A 163 -30.28 37.95 48.93
C GLY A 163 -30.60 36.46 49.11
N ARG A 164 -30.84 36.06 50.36
CA ARG A 164 -31.35 34.74 50.76
C ARG A 164 -32.88 34.72 50.64
N GLY A 165 -33.46 33.59 50.23
CA GLY A 165 -34.88 33.27 50.47
C GLY A 165 -35.40 32.19 49.51
N ARG A 166 -35.52 30.93 49.95
CA ARG A 166 -36.80 30.21 50.25
C ARG A 166 -37.65 29.98 48.99
N GLY A 167 -38.01 28.77 48.55
CA GLY A 167 -37.93 27.42 49.09
C GLY A 167 -38.88 26.51 48.26
N HIS A 168 -38.78 25.19 48.49
CA HIS A 168 -39.71 24.09 48.12
C HIS A 168 -40.24 24.00 46.67
N GLY A 169 -40.28 22.84 46.01
CA GLY A 169 -40.02 21.47 46.45
C GLY A 169 -40.48 20.46 45.37
N SER A 170 -39.99 19.24 45.53
CA SER A 170 -40.58 17.94 45.15
C SER A 170 -41.12 17.70 43.73
N GLY A 171 -40.55 16.67 43.09
CA GLY A 171 -41.17 15.99 41.96
C GLY A 171 -40.29 14.89 41.36
N ARG A 172 -40.30 13.70 41.98
CA ARG A 172 -39.75 12.45 41.41
C ARG A 172 -40.60 11.95 40.21
N ASN A 173 -39.99 11.07 39.41
CA ASN A 173 -40.52 10.14 38.37
C ASN A 173 -40.56 10.66 36.93
N GLN A 174 -40.37 9.85 35.88
CA GLN A 174 -39.78 8.53 35.64
C GLN A 174 -39.65 8.42 34.10
N ASN A 175 -38.55 7.83 33.64
CA ASN A 175 -38.40 6.94 32.48
C ASN A 175 -39.38 7.06 31.28
N PHE A 176 -38.88 7.47 30.12
CA PHE A 176 -39.30 6.88 28.83
C PHE A 176 -38.09 6.52 27.98
N LEU A 177 -38.25 5.39 27.30
CA LEU A 177 -37.28 4.56 26.61
C LEU A 177 -36.93 5.09 25.21
N GLY A 178 -35.62 5.19 24.92
CA GLY A 178 -34.93 4.90 23.64
C GLY A 178 -35.20 5.77 22.38
N PRO A 179 -34.43 5.60 21.27
CA PRO A 179 -33.34 4.66 21.06
C PRO A 179 -32.03 5.21 20.43
N ARG A 180 -30.95 4.50 20.79
CA ARG A 180 -29.72 4.14 20.05
C ARG A 180 -29.72 4.47 18.54
N ASN A 181 -28.84 5.38 18.12
CA ASN A 181 -28.43 5.58 16.74
C ASN A 181 -27.03 4.94 16.55
N ASN A 182 -27.00 3.85 15.78
CA ASN A 182 -25.80 3.33 15.12
C ASN A 182 -25.80 3.89 13.69
N ASN A 183 -24.81 4.72 13.35
CA ASN A 183 -24.60 5.14 11.96
C ASN A 183 -23.96 3.99 11.17
N SER A 184 -24.78 3.31 10.36
CA SER A 184 -24.34 2.47 9.25
C SER A 184 -23.75 3.35 8.14
N MET A 185 -22.44 3.28 7.90
CA MET A 185 -21.85 3.83 6.67
C MET A 185 -22.28 2.96 5.47
N LYS A 186 -23.30 3.42 4.78
CA LYS A 186 -23.80 2.87 3.51
C LYS A 186 -23.07 3.60 2.37
N TRP A 187 -21.93 3.06 1.92
CA TRP A 187 -21.28 3.56 0.71
C TRP A 187 -22.09 3.09 -0.49
N LYS A 188 -22.81 4.03 -1.12
CA LYS A 188 -23.46 3.81 -2.42
C LYS A 188 -22.40 3.93 -3.51
N ASN A 189 -22.32 2.89 -4.33
CA ASN A 189 -21.56 2.83 -5.58
C ASN A 189 -21.78 4.09 -6.43
N LEU A 190 -20.70 4.72 -6.87
CA LEU A 190 -20.73 5.65 -7.99
C LEU A 190 -20.14 4.93 -9.20
N ASP A 191 -21.04 4.44 -10.04
CA ASP A 191 -20.74 3.91 -11.35
C ASP A 191 -20.77 5.09 -12.34
N THR A 192 -19.60 5.57 -12.79
CA THR A 192 -19.51 6.38 -14.01
C THR A 192 -18.15 6.25 -14.67
N LYS A 193 -18.13 5.39 -15.69
CA LYS A 193 -17.33 5.45 -16.92
C LYS A 193 -16.38 6.65 -17.04
N GLN A 194 -15.07 6.37 -16.98
CA GLN A 194 -14.15 6.98 -17.94
C GLN A 194 -13.10 5.97 -18.41
N ARG A 195 -13.27 5.59 -19.68
CA ARG A 195 -12.38 4.75 -20.47
C ARG A 195 -11.06 5.47 -20.76
N GLN A 196 -9.99 4.70 -20.64
CA GLN A 196 -8.87 4.57 -21.57
C GLN A 196 -8.01 5.82 -21.91
N LYS A 197 -6.77 5.81 -21.42
CA LYS A 197 -5.59 5.94 -22.30
C LYS A 197 -4.31 5.50 -21.59
N TRP A 198 -3.87 4.28 -21.91
CA TRP A 198 -2.48 3.88 -21.78
C TRP A 198 -1.68 4.55 -22.90
N ARG A 199 -0.53 5.15 -22.57
CA ARG A 199 0.60 5.33 -23.49
C ARG A 199 1.86 4.86 -22.78
N ASN A 200 2.46 3.80 -23.31
CA ASN A 200 3.86 3.44 -23.06
C ASN A 200 4.78 4.52 -23.64
N PRO A 201 6.04 4.57 -23.19
CA PRO A 201 7.11 4.35 -24.16
C PRO A 201 8.28 3.53 -23.63
N GLY A 202 8.70 2.56 -24.43
CA GLY A 202 10.04 1.99 -24.41
C GLY A 202 10.79 2.37 -25.70
N GLN A 203 12.12 2.51 -25.54
CA GLN A 203 13.20 2.61 -26.53
C GLN A 203 13.54 3.98 -27.15
N SER A 204 14.68 4.56 -26.73
CA SER A 204 15.93 4.61 -27.54
C SER A 204 17.08 5.29 -26.77
N SER A 205 18.31 4.87 -27.05
CA SER A 205 19.54 5.25 -26.34
C SER A 205 20.22 6.52 -26.87
N LYS A 206 21.04 7.11 -25.98
CA LYS A 206 22.26 7.92 -26.19
C LYS A 206 22.14 9.45 -26.35
N ASP A 207 22.91 10.07 -25.46
CA ASP A 207 23.69 11.30 -25.54
C ASP A 207 23.06 12.67 -25.25
N GLU A 208 23.86 13.42 -24.49
CA GLU A 208 23.94 14.87 -24.29
C GLU A 208 23.06 15.55 -23.22
N GLN A 209 23.76 15.89 -22.14
CA GLN A 209 23.61 17.10 -21.32
C GLN A 209 22.57 18.11 -21.84
N THR A 210 21.46 18.24 -21.14
CA THR A 210 20.71 19.50 -21.15
C THR A 210 20.33 19.86 -19.73
N GLN A 211 21.01 20.88 -19.22
CA GLN A 211 20.66 21.56 -17.98
C GLN A 211 19.18 21.94 -18.01
N ASN A 212 18.43 21.56 -16.97
CA ASN A 212 17.10 22.08 -16.70
C ASN A 212 17.19 23.60 -16.48
N LYS A 213 17.10 24.40 -17.54
CA LYS A 213 16.88 25.85 -17.45
C LYS A 213 15.49 26.08 -16.86
N LYS A 214 15.43 26.22 -15.54
CA LYS A 214 14.28 26.76 -14.81
C LYS A 214 14.09 28.19 -15.29
N GLY A 215 13.09 28.43 -16.15
CA GLY A 215 12.85 29.74 -16.76
C GLY A 215 12.81 30.87 -15.73
N ASN A 216 13.31 32.03 -16.15
CA ASN A 216 13.45 33.22 -15.32
C ASN A 216 12.09 33.67 -14.77
N CYS A 217 12.06 34.10 -13.51
CA CYS A 217 10.84 34.64 -12.91
C CYS A 217 10.47 35.98 -13.56
N ASN A 218 9.33 36.05 -14.24
CA ASN A 218 8.81 37.28 -14.88
C ASN A 218 8.62 38.48 -13.94
N ARG A 219 8.73 38.30 -12.61
CA ARG A 219 8.62 39.38 -11.60
C ARG A 219 9.96 39.97 -11.17
N CYS A 220 11.03 39.18 -11.12
CA CYS A 220 12.33 39.62 -10.59
C CYS A 220 13.53 39.25 -11.47
N GLY A 221 13.31 38.60 -12.62
CA GLY A 221 14.35 38.18 -13.55
C GLY A 221 15.23 37.01 -13.08
N MET A 222 15.13 36.58 -11.81
CA MET A 222 15.95 35.49 -11.27
C MET A 222 15.40 34.11 -11.62
N GLU A 223 16.30 33.20 -11.99
CA GLU A 223 16.00 31.78 -12.20
C GLU A 223 15.83 31.05 -10.86
N GLY A 224 15.11 29.92 -10.85
CA GLY A 224 14.98 29.09 -9.65
C GLY A 224 13.55 28.94 -9.10
N HIS A 225 12.61 29.83 -9.45
CA HIS A 225 11.25 29.82 -8.93
C HIS A 225 10.22 30.44 -9.91
N TRP A 226 8.97 29.97 -9.82
CA TRP A 226 7.85 30.52 -10.60
C TRP A 226 7.34 31.85 -10.02
N TYR A 227 6.72 32.69 -10.86
CA TYR A 227 6.12 34.00 -10.48
C TYR A 227 5.30 33.94 -9.17
N ARG A 228 4.54 32.84 -8.97
CA ARG A 228 3.68 32.65 -7.79
C ARG A 228 4.44 32.48 -6.48
N ALA A 229 5.69 32.03 -6.53
CA ALA A 229 6.57 31.85 -5.37
C ALA A 229 7.48 33.07 -5.13
N CYS A 230 7.39 34.12 -5.95
CA CYS A 230 8.26 35.28 -5.87
C CYS A 230 7.81 36.27 -4.79
N ARG A 231 8.69 36.56 -3.83
CA ARG A 231 8.41 37.43 -2.66
C ARG A 231 8.92 38.87 -2.81
N THR A 232 9.52 39.25 -3.95
CA THR A 232 9.97 40.64 -4.16
C THR A 232 8.78 41.59 -4.35
N VAL A 233 8.86 42.78 -3.76
CA VAL A 233 7.82 43.81 -3.86
C VAL A 233 7.72 44.30 -5.31
N LYS A 234 6.51 44.57 -5.82
CA LYS A 234 6.35 45.15 -7.17
C LYS A 234 6.80 46.62 -7.11
N HIS A 235 7.66 47.04 -8.04
CA HIS A 235 7.90 48.46 -8.32
C HIS A 235 6.73 49.02 -9.12
#